data_AF-A0A7X2SSV8-F1
#
_entry.id   AF-A0A7X2SSV8-F1
#
_cell.length_a   1.000
_cell.length_b   1.000
_cell.length_c   1.000
_cell.angle_alpha   90.00
_cell.angle_beta   90.00
_cell.angle_gamma   90.00
#
_symmetry.space_group_name_H-M   'P 1'
#
loop_
_entity.id
_entity.type
_entity.pdbx_description
1 polymer ?
#
loop_
_entity_poly.entity_id
_entity_poly.type
_entity_poly.pdbx_seq_one_letter_code
_entity_poly.pdbx_strand_id
1 'polypeptide(L)'
;MIITIIAFIIVFGVLVFVHEFGHYFFAKKAGILVREFSIGMGPKLWFYRKNSTTYTIRLLPIGGYVRMAGAEEDDVPLKKGMTVSLLINDENKVVKINTSNKKTLISGVPVQISDWDLEDKLWIEGYENGNDSELKVYEVDHDACIIENDGTEVQIAPKDVQFQSAKIIQRMLTNFAGPMNNFILAIVAFLVIALVQGGVASTDNQIG
;
A
#
# COMPACT_ATOMS: atom_id res chain seq x y z
N MET A 1 -14.72 -0.65 -32.24
CA MET A 1 -13.46 -1.19 -31.67
C MET A 1 -12.78 -0.22 -30.72
N ILE A 2 -12.46 1.02 -31.11
CA ILE A 2 -11.81 1.98 -30.19
C ILE A 2 -12.73 2.34 -29.02
N ILE A 3 -13.98 2.70 -29.30
CA ILE A 3 -14.97 3.05 -28.26
C ILE A 3 -15.18 1.89 -27.27
N THR A 4 -15.27 0.66 -27.76
CA THR A 4 -15.45 -0.53 -26.92
C THR A 4 -14.24 -0.80 -26.02
N ILE A 5 -13.02 -0.56 -26.52
CA ILE A 5 -11.79 -0.68 -25.72
C ILE A 5 -11.75 0.38 -24.63
N ILE A 6 -12.06 1.64 -24.96
CA ILE A 6 -12.10 2.74 -23.99
C ILE A 6 -13.17 2.47 -22.92
N ALA A 7 -14.37 2.07 -23.33
CA ALA A 7 -15.45 1.72 -22.41
C ALA A 7 -15.05 0.55 -21.49
N PHE A 8 -14.41 -0.48 -22.04
CA PHE A 8 -13.89 -1.60 -21.24
C PHE A 8 -12.89 -1.12 -20.19
N ILE A 9 -11.89 -0.31 -20.56
CA ILE A 9 -10.89 0.22 -19.63
C ILE A 9 -11.55 1.02 -18.51
N ILE A 10 -12.54 1.86 -18.84
CA ILE A 10 -13.25 2.68 -17.86
C ILE A 10 -14.04 1.79 -16.90
N VAL A 11 -14.89 0.90 -17.42
CA VAL A 11 -15.75 0.04 -16.60
C VAL A 11 -14.91 -0.88 -15.71
N PHE A 12 -13.89 -1.52 -16.29
CA PHE A 12 -12.99 -2.39 -15.55
C PHE A 12 -12.17 -1.61 -14.51
N GLY A 13 -11.67 -0.43 -14.87
CA GLY A 13 -10.94 0.44 -13.96
C GLY A 13 -11.78 0.89 -12.76
N VAL A 14 -13.05 1.24 -12.98
CA VAL A 14 -13.98 1.58 -11.88
C VAL A 14 -14.24 0.37 -10.99
N LEU A 15 -14.50 -0.81 -11.59
CA LEU A 15 -14.75 -2.05 -10.84
C LEU A 15 -13.56 -2.40 -9.94
N VAL A 16 -12.35 -2.40 -10.50
CA VAL A 16 -11.13 -2.68 -9.74
C VAL A 16 -10.90 -1.62 -8.67
N PHE A 17 -11.03 -0.33 -9.01
CA PHE A 17 -10.82 0.74 -8.04
C PHE A 17 -11.75 0.61 -6.83
N VAL A 18 -13.03 0.34 -7.06
CA VAL A 18 -14.01 0.18 -5.97
C VAL A 18 -13.72 -1.08 -5.14
N HIS A 19 -13.26 -2.16 -5.77
CA HIS A 19 -12.81 -3.37 -5.12
C HIS A 19 -11.64 -3.09 -4.16
N GLU A 20 -10.54 -2.55 -4.67
CA GLU A 20 -9.36 -2.23 -3.86
C GLU A 20 -9.67 -1.20 -2.79
N PHE A 21 -10.51 -0.20 -3.12
CA PHE A 21 -10.94 0.80 -2.15
C PHE A 21 -11.69 0.17 -0.96
N GLY A 22 -12.41 -0.94 -1.16
CA GLY A 22 -13.03 -1.70 -0.09
C GLY A 22 -12.00 -2.23 0.90
N HIS A 23 -10.99 -2.96 0.40
CA HIS A 23 -9.89 -3.45 1.23
C HIS A 23 -9.20 -2.30 1.98
N TYR A 24 -8.87 -1.23 1.27
CA TYR A 24 -8.25 -0.04 1.83
C TYR A 24 -9.06 0.59 2.97
N PHE A 25 -10.36 0.83 2.73
CA PHE A 25 -11.22 1.50 3.69
C PHE A 25 -11.36 0.69 4.99
N PHE A 26 -11.61 -0.62 4.88
CA PHE A 26 -11.75 -1.47 6.06
C PHE A 26 -10.42 -1.71 6.78
N ALA A 27 -9.30 -1.83 6.04
CA ALA A 27 -7.97 -1.90 6.64
C ALA A 27 -7.67 -0.66 7.49
N LYS A 28 -7.84 0.55 6.94
CA LYS A 28 -7.60 1.80 7.67
C LYS A 28 -8.52 1.95 8.88
N LYS A 29 -9.79 1.55 8.76
CA LYS A 29 -10.74 1.57 9.88
C LYS A 29 -10.39 0.55 10.98
N ALA A 30 -9.75 -0.56 10.61
CA ALA A 30 -9.28 -1.58 11.53
C ALA A 30 -7.96 -1.21 12.24
N GLY A 31 -7.34 -0.09 11.89
CA GLY A 31 -6.00 0.29 12.38
C GLY A 31 -4.86 -0.41 11.67
N ILE A 32 -5.15 -1.14 10.58
CA ILE A 32 -4.13 -1.83 9.79
C ILE A 32 -3.45 -0.79 8.89
N LEU A 33 -2.12 -0.74 8.95
CA LEU A 33 -1.32 0.11 8.07
C LEU A 33 -1.43 -0.41 6.63
N VAL A 34 -1.86 0.49 5.73
CA VAL A 34 -1.75 0.26 4.29
C VAL A 34 -0.50 0.95 3.79
N ARG A 35 0.52 0.16 3.44
CA ARG A 35 1.82 0.64 2.95
C ARG A 35 1.70 1.19 1.54
N GLU A 36 0.97 0.48 0.66
CA GLU A 36 0.76 0.88 -0.73
C GLU A 36 -0.70 0.64 -1.16
N PHE A 37 -1.27 1.60 -1.88
CA PHE A 37 -2.53 1.46 -2.61
C PHE A 37 -2.26 1.68 -4.09
N SER A 38 -2.36 0.62 -4.89
CA SER A 38 -2.00 0.64 -6.31
C SER A 38 -3.22 0.52 -7.20
N ILE A 39 -3.33 1.41 -8.18
CA ILE A 39 -4.24 1.29 -9.31
C ILE A 39 -3.43 0.84 -10.52
N GLY A 40 -3.81 -0.30 -11.08
CA GLY A 40 -3.07 -0.96 -12.15
C GLY A 40 -1.99 -1.92 -11.64
N MET A 41 -1.31 -2.54 -12.60
CA MET A 41 -0.24 -3.51 -12.42
C MET A 41 0.99 -3.16 -13.28
N GLY A 42 2.10 -3.85 -13.04
CA GLY A 42 3.32 -3.71 -13.82
C GLY A 42 4.17 -2.48 -13.42
N PRO A 43 4.92 -1.89 -14.37
CA PRO A 43 5.80 -0.76 -14.09
C PRO A 43 5.05 0.45 -13.52
N LYS A 44 5.58 1.01 -12.45
CA LYS A 44 5.06 2.21 -11.80
C LYS A 44 5.30 3.44 -12.66
N LEU A 45 4.23 4.17 -12.96
CA LEU A 45 4.28 5.43 -13.70
C LEU A 45 4.45 6.61 -12.76
N TRP A 46 3.70 6.60 -11.67
CA TRP A 46 3.68 7.69 -10.72
C TRP A 46 3.33 7.20 -9.32
N PHE A 47 3.81 7.90 -8.30
CA PHE A 47 3.43 7.66 -6.92
C PHE A 47 3.36 8.94 -6.11
N TYR A 48 2.53 8.93 -5.08
CA TYR A 48 2.38 10.01 -4.12
C TYR A 48 2.10 9.43 -2.74
N ARG A 49 2.80 9.91 -1.72
CA ARG A 49 2.65 9.44 -0.33
C ARG A 49 1.85 10.44 0.48
N LYS A 50 0.83 9.96 1.20
CA LYS A 50 -0.01 10.77 2.10
C LYS A 50 -0.59 9.90 3.22
N ASN A 51 -0.63 10.43 4.45
CA ASN A 51 -1.25 9.78 5.61
C ASN A 51 -0.80 8.31 5.81
N SER A 52 0.52 8.08 5.81
CA SER A 52 1.16 6.77 5.96
C SER A 52 0.97 5.78 4.80
N THR A 53 0.16 6.12 3.80
CA THR A 53 -0.09 5.28 2.62
C THR A 53 0.56 5.87 1.37
N THR A 54 1.15 4.99 0.56
CA THR A 54 1.72 5.38 -0.73
C THR A 54 0.78 4.97 -1.85
N TYR A 55 0.25 5.95 -2.56
CA TYR A 55 -0.65 5.75 -3.68
C TYR A 55 0.16 5.64 -4.96
N THR A 56 -0.05 4.58 -5.74
CA THR A 56 0.68 4.33 -6.97
C THR A 56 -0.26 4.16 -8.16
N ILE A 57 0.17 4.66 -9.32
CA ILE A 57 -0.47 4.43 -10.60
C ILE A 57 0.53 3.67 -11.47
N ARG A 58 0.09 2.53 -12.01
CA ARG A 58 0.92 1.63 -12.81
C ARG A 58 0.43 1.54 -14.25
N LEU A 59 1.32 1.14 -15.14
CA LEU A 59 1.10 1.20 -16.59
C LEU A 59 -0.07 0.36 -17.07
N LEU A 60 -0.25 -0.84 -16.51
CA LEU A 60 -1.27 -1.77 -16.98
C LEU A 60 -2.57 -1.54 -16.20
N PRO A 61 -3.69 -1.17 -16.83
CA PRO A 61 -4.96 -0.93 -16.15
C PRO A 61 -5.67 -2.24 -15.72
N ILE A 62 -4.96 -3.37 -15.79
CA ILE A 62 -5.47 -4.70 -15.43
C ILE A 62 -5.18 -4.99 -13.96
N GLY A 63 -6.12 -4.64 -13.08
CA GLY A 63 -6.08 -4.95 -11.66
C GLY A 63 -5.55 -3.78 -10.82
N GLY A 64 -5.30 -4.08 -9.56
CA GLY A 64 -4.80 -3.17 -8.54
C GLY A 64 -4.49 -4.01 -7.30
N TYR A 65 -3.95 -3.39 -6.27
CA TYR A 65 -3.73 -4.09 -5.00
C TYR A 65 -3.63 -3.11 -3.84
N VAL A 66 -3.92 -3.62 -2.64
CA VAL A 66 -3.71 -2.95 -1.36
C VAL A 66 -2.67 -3.71 -0.55
N ARG A 67 -1.46 -3.16 -0.44
CA ARG A 67 -0.37 -3.77 0.35
C ARG A 67 -0.56 -3.42 1.82
N MET A 68 -1.19 -4.34 2.56
CA MET A 68 -1.43 -4.23 4.00
C MET A 68 -0.24 -4.77 4.78
N ALA A 69 0.14 -4.06 5.84
CA ALA A 69 1.20 -4.48 6.76
C ALA A 69 0.93 -5.89 7.30
N GLY A 70 1.85 -6.83 7.12
CA GLY A 70 1.79 -8.18 7.69
C GLY A 70 0.68 -9.10 7.13
N ALA A 71 0.13 -8.77 5.95
CA ALA A 71 -0.90 -9.58 5.30
C ALA A 71 -0.35 -10.65 4.33
N GLU A 72 0.94 -10.59 3.96
CA GLU A 72 1.70 -11.56 3.14
C GLU A 72 3.19 -11.52 3.58
N GLU A 73 4.14 -12.21 2.92
CA GLU A 73 5.60 -12.05 3.16
C GLU A 73 5.99 -10.60 2.83
N ASP A 74 5.80 -9.72 3.82
CA ASP A 74 5.98 -8.29 3.74
C ASP A 74 7.47 -7.98 3.96
N ASP A 75 8.32 -8.61 3.13
CA ASP A 75 9.76 -8.58 3.25
C ASP A 75 10.24 -7.14 3.26
N VAL A 76 10.75 -6.73 4.42
CA VAL A 76 11.58 -5.54 4.51
C VAL A 76 12.76 -5.77 3.56
N PRO A 77 13.05 -4.87 2.59
CA PRO A 77 14.09 -5.08 1.59
C PRO A 77 15.51 -4.88 2.16
N LEU A 78 15.74 -5.25 3.42
CA LEU A 78 17.03 -5.21 4.09
C LEU A 78 17.70 -6.58 4.03
N LYS A 79 19.01 -6.58 3.82
CA LYS A 79 19.85 -7.78 3.81
C LYS A 79 21.11 -7.50 4.61
N LYS A 80 21.62 -8.50 5.34
CA LYS A 80 22.91 -8.38 6.04
C LYS A 80 24.02 -8.05 5.04
N GLY A 81 24.86 -7.10 5.40
CA GLY A 81 25.94 -6.58 4.55
C GLY A 81 25.49 -5.52 3.52
N MET A 82 24.20 -5.19 3.43
CA MET A 82 23.71 -4.14 2.55
C MET A 82 24.07 -2.76 3.09
N THR A 83 24.58 -1.89 2.23
CA THR A 83 24.77 -0.47 2.57
C THR A 83 23.48 0.29 2.33
N VAL A 84 22.97 0.95 3.36
CA VAL A 84 21.80 1.83 3.29
C VAL A 84 22.19 3.22 3.76
N SER A 85 21.39 4.22 3.41
CA SER A 85 21.55 5.57 3.91
C SER A 85 20.43 5.88 4.91
N LEU A 86 20.79 6.17 6.16
CA LEU A 86 19.86 6.46 7.26
C LEU A 86 19.72 7.97 7.43
N LEU A 87 18.51 8.49 7.33
CA LEU A 87 18.19 9.86 7.75
C LEU A 87 17.77 9.84 9.20
N ILE A 88 18.50 10.58 10.03
CA ILE A 88 18.29 10.68 11.46
C ILE A 88 17.70 12.08 11.75
N ASN A 89 16.71 12.15 12.63
CA ASN A 89 16.11 13.42 13.08
C ASN A 89 16.86 14.02 14.29
N ASP A 90 16.39 15.17 14.77
CA ASP A 90 16.99 15.86 15.92
C ASP A 90 16.87 15.08 17.26
N GLU A 91 15.97 14.09 17.32
CA GLU A 91 15.80 13.18 18.46
C GLU A 91 16.71 11.94 18.39
N ASN A 92 17.65 11.90 17.43
CA ASN A 92 18.55 10.78 17.20
C ASN A 92 17.84 9.46 16.79
N LYS A 93 16.65 9.58 16.18
CA LYS A 93 15.90 8.45 15.62
C LYS A 93 15.98 8.41 14.10
N VAL A 94 16.08 7.22 13.54
CA VAL A 94 16.02 6.98 12.11
C VAL A 94 14.59 7.21 11.63
N VAL A 95 14.39 8.23 10.81
CA VAL A 95 13.08 8.55 10.21
C VAL A 95 12.98 8.06 8.76
N LYS A 96 14.11 7.83 8.09
CA LYS A 96 14.12 7.32 6.72
C LYS A 96 15.29 6.38 6.46
N ILE A 97 15.00 5.22 5.89
CA ILE A 97 15.98 4.20 5.50
C ILE A 97 15.96 4.11 3.99
N ASN A 98 17.04 4.50 3.33
CA ASN A 98 17.11 4.44 1.89
C ASN A 98 17.94 3.24 1.44
N THR A 99 17.28 2.28 0.81
CA THR A 99 17.92 1.09 0.23
C THR A 99 18.28 1.28 -1.25
N SER A 100 17.90 2.42 -1.84
CA SER A 100 18.06 2.69 -3.27
C SER A 100 19.35 3.46 -3.56
N ASN A 101 20.15 2.93 -4.48
CA ASN A 101 21.31 3.64 -5.05
C ASN A 101 20.93 4.82 -5.97
N LYS A 102 19.63 5.00 -6.27
CA LYS A 102 19.14 6.00 -7.24
C LYS A 102 18.81 7.36 -6.62
N LYS A 103 18.60 7.41 -5.30
CA LYS A 103 18.32 8.65 -4.57
C LYS A 103 19.43 8.85 -3.55
N THR A 104 20.24 9.90 -3.70
CA THR A 104 21.18 10.30 -2.65
C THR A 104 20.44 11.15 -1.64
N LEU A 105 20.40 10.73 -0.37
CA LEU A 105 19.94 11.59 0.71
C LEU A 105 21.09 12.54 1.06
N ILE A 106 20.88 13.85 0.89
CA ILE A 106 21.91 14.89 1.08
C ILE A 106 22.44 14.92 2.53
N SER A 107 21.74 14.31 3.48
CA SER A 107 22.09 14.26 4.91
C SER A 107 21.98 12.85 5.53
N GLY A 108 21.99 11.80 4.72
CA GLY A 108 21.86 10.44 5.23
C GLY A 108 23.21 9.82 5.59
N VAL A 109 23.30 9.21 6.76
CA VAL A 109 24.49 8.48 7.23
C VAL A 109 24.56 7.12 6.52
N PRO A 110 25.65 6.82 5.78
CA PRO A 110 25.81 5.52 5.14
C PRO A 110 26.19 4.45 6.17
N VAL A 111 25.37 3.41 6.28
CA VAL A 111 25.53 2.33 7.25
C VAL A 111 25.47 0.98 6.52
N GLN A 112 26.44 0.11 6.78
CA GLN A 112 26.39 -1.28 6.37
C GLN A 112 25.65 -2.10 7.42
N ILE A 113 24.47 -2.60 7.05
CA ILE A 113 23.55 -3.31 7.94
C ILE A 113 24.17 -4.63 8.44
N SER A 114 24.14 -4.86 9.75
CA SER A 114 24.50 -6.16 10.34
C SER A 114 23.26 -6.94 10.80
N ASP A 115 22.32 -6.26 11.46
CA ASP A 115 21.04 -6.81 11.92
C ASP A 115 20.02 -5.69 12.13
N TRP A 116 18.75 -6.04 12.34
CA TRP A 116 17.69 -5.07 12.56
C TRP A 116 16.47 -5.72 13.20
N ASP A 117 15.65 -4.90 13.84
CA ASP A 117 14.30 -5.24 14.28
C ASP A 117 13.40 -4.03 14.03
N LEU A 118 12.60 -4.09 12.97
CA LEU A 118 11.68 -3.00 12.59
C LEU A 118 10.23 -3.27 13.00
N GLU A 119 9.99 -4.33 13.78
CA GLU A 119 8.64 -4.78 14.09
C GLU A 119 8.32 -4.70 15.59
N ASP A 120 9.21 -5.22 16.43
CA ASP A 120 9.01 -5.29 17.88
C ASP A 120 9.80 -4.19 18.61
N LYS A 121 11.12 -4.10 18.39
CA LYS A 121 11.99 -3.19 19.18
C LYS A 121 12.42 -1.90 18.46
N LEU A 122 12.19 -1.80 17.15
CA LEU A 122 12.48 -0.61 16.34
C LEU A 122 13.94 -0.12 16.43
N TRP A 123 14.88 -0.92 15.94
CA TRP A 123 16.29 -0.55 15.84
C TRP A 123 16.97 -1.13 14.59
N ILE A 124 18.07 -0.51 14.20
CA ILE A 124 18.98 -0.98 13.15
C ILE A 124 20.40 -0.98 13.71
N GLU A 125 21.16 -2.03 13.45
CA GLU A 125 22.60 -2.05 13.75
C GLU A 125 23.44 -2.15 12.49
N GLY A 126 24.61 -1.52 12.52
CA GLY A 126 25.55 -1.60 11.41
C GLY A 126 26.82 -0.79 11.63
N TYR A 127 27.68 -0.83 10.61
CA TYR A 127 28.96 -0.13 10.58
C TYR A 127 28.85 1.13 9.73
N GLU A 128 29.32 2.27 10.25
CA GLU A 128 29.41 3.51 9.47
C GLU A 128 30.59 3.43 8.49
N ASN A 129 30.41 3.98 7.29
CA ASN A 129 31.39 3.91 6.21
C ASN A 129 32.76 4.48 6.65
N GLY A 130 33.74 3.61 6.92
CA GLY A 130 35.10 3.97 7.34
C GLY A 130 35.51 3.47 8.73
N ASN A 131 34.61 2.86 9.52
CA ASN A 131 34.93 2.23 10.81
C ASN A 131 34.28 0.84 10.94
N ASP A 132 34.92 -0.18 10.36
CA ASP A 132 34.47 -1.58 10.41
C ASP A 132 34.63 -2.22 11.81
N SER A 133 35.13 -1.47 12.80
CA SER A 133 35.43 -1.99 14.13
C SER A 133 34.38 -1.63 15.18
N GLU A 134 33.53 -0.62 14.93
CA GLU A 134 32.55 -0.13 15.90
C GLU A 134 31.13 -0.35 15.37
N LEU A 135 30.43 -1.31 16.00
CA LEU A 135 29.02 -1.57 15.73
C LEU A 135 28.18 -0.47 16.37
N LYS A 136 27.37 0.23 15.58
CA LYS A 136 26.48 1.27 16.06
C LYS A 136 25.03 0.84 15.93
N VAL A 137 24.26 1.11 16.98
CA VAL A 137 22.82 0.85 17.03
C VAL A 137 22.09 2.17 16.91
N TYR A 138 21.10 2.22 16.02
CA TYR A 138 20.23 3.35 15.80
C TYR A 138 18.81 2.97 16.19
N GLU A 139 18.18 3.80 17.02
CA GLU A 139 16.75 3.69 17.28
C GLU A 139 15.98 4.14 16.04
N VAL A 140 14.93 3.41 15.68
CA VAL A 140 14.09 3.70 14.51
C VAL A 140 12.77 4.30 14.98
N ASP A 141 12.36 5.37 14.33
CA ASP A 141 11.06 5.98 14.60
C ASP A 141 9.93 5.01 14.20
N HIS A 142 8.86 4.95 15.00
CA HIS A 142 7.70 4.09 14.73
C HIS A 142 7.10 4.31 13.33
N ASP A 143 7.10 5.57 12.87
CA ASP A 143 6.54 5.96 11.58
C ASP A 143 7.62 6.14 10.50
N ALA A 144 8.83 5.62 10.74
CA ALA A 144 9.93 5.67 9.80
C ALA A 144 9.54 5.11 8.42
N CYS A 145 10.17 5.68 7.39
CA CYS A 145 9.90 5.28 6.01
C CYS A 145 11.10 4.55 5.39
N ILE A 146 10.84 3.52 4.61
CA ILE A 146 11.82 2.84 3.75
C ILE A 146 11.63 3.33 2.33
N ILE A 147 12.71 3.77 1.67
CA ILE A 147 12.75 3.95 0.22
C ILE A 147 13.23 2.64 -0.38
N GLU A 148 12.33 1.95 -1.08
CA GLU A 148 12.62 0.69 -1.77
C GLU A 148 13.49 0.92 -3.02
N ASN A 149 14.02 -0.17 -3.59
CA ASN A 149 14.91 -0.14 -4.76
C ASN A 149 14.29 0.56 -5.99
N ASP A 150 12.96 0.50 -6.12
CA ASP A 150 12.20 1.13 -7.19
C ASP A 150 11.89 2.62 -6.91
N GLY A 151 12.37 3.15 -5.79
CA GLY A 151 12.22 4.53 -5.35
C GLY A 151 10.90 4.85 -4.63
N THR A 152 10.03 3.85 -4.43
CA THR A 152 8.80 3.99 -3.62
C THR A 152 9.17 4.21 -2.17
N GLU A 153 8.58 5.22 -1.57
CA GLU A 153 8.67 5.43 -0.12
C GLU A 153 7.48 4.75 0.55
N VAL A 154 7.72 3.84 1.48
CA VAL A 154 6.69 3.10 2.24
C VAL A 154 7.00 3.19 3.73
N GLN A 155 6.01 3.09 4.60
CA GLN A 155 6.28 3.04 6.04
C GLN A 155 6.85 1.66 6.43
N ILE A 156 7.65 1.63 7.50
CA ILE A 156 7.89 0.40 8.25
C ILE A 156 6.57 -0.10 8.86
N ALA A 157 6.53 -1.37 9.27
CA ALA A 157 5.32 -2.00 9.80
C ALA A 157 5.54 -2.55 11.22
N PRO A 158 5.57 -1.66 12.24
CA PRO A 158 5.58 -2.07 13.63
C PRO A 158 4.38 -2.99 13.93
N LYS A 159 4.54 -3.88 14.90
CA LYS A 159 3.60 -4.98 15.13
C LYS A 159 2.17 -4.53 15.42
N ASP A 160 1.97 -3.44 16.13
CA ASP A 160 0.65 -2.92 16.52
C ASP A 160 -0.21 -2.47 15.32
N VAL A 161 0.41 -2.10 14.19
CA VAL A 161 -0.30 -1.69 12.97
C VAL A 161 -0.39 -2.79 11.90
N GLN A 162 0.09 -4.01 12.20
CA GLN A 162 0.03 -5.14 11.28
C GLN A 162 -1.37 -5.79 11.22
N PHE A 163 -1.68 -6.44 10.11
CA PHE A 163 -2.90 -7.19 9.86
C PHE A 163 -3.17 -8.24 10.94
N GLN A 164 -2.12 -8.89 11.44
CA GLN A 164 -2.24 -9.93 12.47
C GLN A 164 -2.69 -9.38 13.83
N SER A 165 -2.39 -8.11 14.11
CA SER A 165 -2.74 -7.44 15.36
C SER A 165 -4.19 -6.97 15.41
N ALA A 166 -4.85 -6.85 14.25
CA ALA A 166 -6.27 -6.54 14.18
C ALA A 166 -7.15 -7.70 14.68
N LYS A 167 -8.34 -7.38 15.20
CA LYS A 167 -9.29 -8.40 15.67
C LYS A 167 -9.69 -9.31 14.51
N ILE A 168 -9.96 -10.58 14.81
CA ILE A 168 -10.36 -11.60 13.82
C ILE A 168 -11.51 -11.11 12.93
N ILE A 169 -12.54 -10.49 13.52
CA ILE A 169 -13.68 -9.93 12.77
C ILE A 169 -13.24 -8.82 11.81
N GLN A 170 -12.34 -7.93 12.24
CA GLN A 170 -11.83 -6.85 11.39
C GLN A 170 -11.01 -7.41 10.23
N ARG A 171 -10.17 -8.41 10.49
CA ARG A 171 -9.39 -9.11 9.47
C ARG A 171 -10.29 -9.78 8.42
N MET A 172 -11.31 -10.50 8.87
CA MET A 172 -12.29 -11.12 7.97
C MET A 172 -13.02 -10.07 7.13
N LEU A 173 -13.49 -8.99 7.74
CA LEU A 173 -14.15 -7.89 7.03
C LEU A 173 -13.22 -7.25 5.99
N THR A 174 -11.97 -6.97 6.35
CA THR A 174 -10.97 -6.42 5.43
C THR A 174 -10.72 -7.34 4.25
N ASN A 175 -10.60 -8.66 4.47
CA ASN A 175 -10.42 -9.64 3.39
C ASN A 175 -11.65 -9.77 2.48
N PHE A 176 -12.86 -9.59 3.01
CA PHE A 176 -14.10 -9.67 2.23
C PHE A 176 -14.55 -8.33 1.63
N ALA A 177 -13.92 -7.22 2.02
CA ALA A 177 -14.38 -5.87 1.70
C ALA A 177 -14.41 -5.58 0.19
N GLY A 178 -13.44 -6.09 -0.58
CA GLY A 178 -13.40 -5.90 -2.03
C GLY A 178 -14.61 -6.49 -2.76
N PRO A 179 -14.87 -7.81 -2.63
CA PRO A 179 -16.07 -8.43 -3.19
C PRO A 179 -17.38 -7.76 -2.74
N MET A 180 -17.48 -7.42 -1.45
CA MET A 180 -18.64 -6.72 -0.89
C MET A 180 -18.86 -5.36 -1.56
N ASN A 181 -17.81 -4.56 -1.75
CA ASN A 181 -17.91 -3.25 -2.39
C ASN A 181 -18.32 -3.34 -3.86
N ASN A 182 -17.85 -4.35 -4.59
CA ASN A 182 -18.31 -4.59 -5.96
C ASN A 182 -19.79 -5.00 -6.01
N PHE A 183 -20.26 -5.78 -5.03
CA PHE A 183 -21.67 -6.12 -4.93
C PHE A 183 -22.54 -4.88 -4.66
N ILE A 184 -22.09 -3.99 -3.76
CA ILE A 184 -22.74 -2.70 -3.52
C ILE A 184 -22.73 -1.83 -4.78
N LEU A 185 -21.60 -1.75 -5.48
CA LEU A 185 -21.47 -1.01 -6.74
C LEU A 185 -22.48 -1.51 -7.78
N ALA A 186 -22.64 -2.83 -7.91
CA ALA A 186 -23.60 -3.42 -8.84
C ALA A 186 -25.04 -2.99 -8.50
N ILE A 187 -25.44 -3.08 -7.22
CA ILE A 187 -26.78 -2.65 -6.78
C ILE A 187 -27.01 -1.17 -7.13
N VAL A 188 -26.05 -0.30 -6.79
CA VAL A 188 -26.15 1.14 -7.07
C VAL A 188 -26.21 1.40 -8.58
N ALA A 189 -25.39 0.73 -9.37
CA ALA A 189 -25.37 0.88 -10.82
C ALA A 189 -26.71 0.45 -11.45
N PHE A 190 -27.27 -0.70 -11.06
CA PHE A 190 -28.57 -1.15 -11.55
C PHE A 190 -29.71 -0.22 -11.11
N LEU A 191 -29.67 0.29 -9.88
CA LEU A 191 -30.65 1.26 -9.40
C LEU A 191 -30.61 2.55 -10.22
N VAL A 192 -29.41 3.08 -10.50
CA VAL A 192 -29.25 4.27 -11.35
C VAL A 192 -29.78 4.02 -12.75
N ILE A 193 -29.47 2.87 -13.35
CA ILE A 193 -29.98 2.51 -14.68
C ILE A 193 -31.51 2.43 -14.68
N ALA A 194 -32.11 1.80 -13.67
CA ALA A 194 -33.57 1.69 -13.55
C ALA A 194 -34.25 3.06 -13.42
N LEU A 195 -33.64 3.99 -12.68
CA LEU A 195 -34.15 5.35 -12.54
C LEU A 195 -34.01 6.17 -13.83
N VAL A 196 -32.90 6.00 -14.57
CA VAL A 196 -32.63 6.75 -15.81
C VAL A 196 -33.46 6.25 -16.98
N GLN A 197 -33.65 4.93 -17.11
CA GLN A 197 -34.46 4.35 -18.19
C GLN A 197 -35.96 4.58 -17.98
N GLY A 198 -36.37 4.85 -16.73
CA GLY A 198 -37.78 4.92 -16.35
C GLY A 198 -38.42 3.52 -16.34
N GLY A 199 -39.46 3.34 -15.53
CA GLY A 199 -40.26 2.12 -15.63
C GLY A 199 -40.90 2.04 -17.01
N VAL A 200 -40.78 0.90 -17.69
CA VAL A 200 -41.57 0.66 -18.91
C VAL A 200 -43.01 0.48 -18.45
N ALA A 201 -43.84 1.51 -18.59
CA ALA A 201 -45.27 1.39 -18.36
C ALA A 201 -45.84 0.49 -19.47
N SER A 202 -45.95 -0.81 -19.19
CA SER A 202 -46.73 -1.70 -20.05
C SER A 202 -48.21 -1.34 -19.86
N THR A 203 -48.81 -0.74 -20.89
CA THR A 203 -50.25 -0.51 -20.96
C THR A 203 -51.00 -1.71 -21.55
N ASP A 204 -50.28 -2.70 -22.08
CA ASP A 204 -50.84 -3.97 -22.49
C ASP A 204 -50.87 -4.95 -21.31
N ASN A 205 -52.08 -5.22 -20.84
CA ASN A 205 -52.36 -6.40 -20.05
C ASN A 205 -52.46 -7.60 -21.00
N GLN A 206 -51.34 -8.22 -21.37
CA GLN A 206 -51.40 -9.54 -21.98
C GLN A 206 -51.60 -10.58 -20.87
N ILE A 207 -52.85 -11.03 -20.73
CA ILE A 207 -53.18 -12.27 -20.01
C ILE A 207 -53.14 -13.38 -21.06
N GLY A 208 -52.12 -14.24 -21.00
CA GLY A 208 -51.97 -15.40 -21.89
C GLY A 208 -50.54 -15.67 -22.29
#